data_AF-A0A1M4PMM2-F1
#
_entry.id   AF-A0A1M4PMM2-F1
#
_cell.length_a   1.000
_cell.length_b   1.000
_cell.length_c   1.000
_cell.angle_alpha   90.00
_cell.angle_beta   90.00
_cell.angle_gamma   90.00
#
_symmetry.space_group_name_H-M   'P 1'
#
loop_
_entity.id
_entity.type
_entity.pdbx_description
1 polymer ?
#
loop_
_entity_poly.entity_id
_entity_poly.type
_entity_poly.pdbx_seq_one_letter_code
_entity_poly.pdbx_strand_id
1 'polypeptide(L)'
;MFHFDIDGLNKEIEKLEKKSFAEDFWQDSDKAQKIMQKISNLKGAVKEYEDLLNSIEDLEVLIELSLEEEDYHVYKEIKENFEKVSYEAEKFKLSTLLNGEYDKNNAILSIHSGAGGLEAQDWAEMLFRMYKRWAEQKGFRVEILDLLSDTEGGIKSVTMLIKGFNAFGYLKSEKGVHRLVRISPFDSSNRRHTSFASIDIYPELDDDMDIEINESEYKN
;
A
#
# COMPACT_ATOMS: atom_id res chain seq x y z
N MET A 1 -20.88 13.14 5.54
CA MET A 1 -20.47 13.86 4.32
C MET A 1 -19.98 12.81 3.36
N PHE A 2 -20.66 12.58 2.23
CA PHE A 2 -20.26 11.55 1.27
C PHE A 2 -18.89 11.94 0.70
N HIS A 3 -17.88 11.08 0.90
CA HIS A 3 -16.45 11.45 0.83
C HIS A 3 -15.76 11.10 -0.50
N PHE A 4 -16.52 10.77 -1.55
CA PHE A 4 -15.98 10.44 -2.86
C PHE A 4 -16.78 11.16 -3.96
N ASP A 5 -16.29 12.32 -4.39
CA ASP A 5 -16.83 13.07 -5.53
C ASP A 5 -16.25 12.51 -6.83
N ILE A 6 -16.86 11.43 -7.34
CA ILE A 6 -16.40 10.77 -8.58
C ILE A 6 -16.40 11.74 -9.76
N ASP A 7 -17.42 12.60 -9.86
CA ASP A 7 -17.50 13.61 -10.91
C ASP A 7 -16.34 14.62 -10.79
N GLY A 8 -16.02 15.04 -9.58
CA GLY A 8 -14.86 15.88 -9.28
C GLY A 8 -13.54 15.21 -9.64
N LEU A 9 -13.37 13.93 -9.27
CA LEU A 9 -12.18 13.13 -9.60
C LEU A 9 -12.02 12.99 -11.12
N ASN A 10 -13.09 12.68 -11.85
CA ASN A 10 -13.07 12.58 -13.31
C ASN A 10 -12.71 13.91 -13.98
N LYS A 11 -13.26 15.03 -13.50
CA LYS A 11 -12.87 16.37 -13.98
C LYS A 11 -11.41 16.70 -13.68
N GLU A 12 -10.89 16.28 -12.52
CA GLU A 12 -9.49 16.50 -12.17
C GLU A 12 -8.56 15.65 -13.03
N ILE A 13 -8.90 14.38 -13.28
CA ILE A 13 -8.20 13.50 -14.22
C ILE A 13 -8.15 14.17 -15.60
N GLU A 14 -9.29 14.58 -16.15
CA GLU A 14 -9.36 15.22 -17.47
C GLU A 14 -8.52 16.50 -17.54
N LYS A 15 -8.53 17.31 -16.47
CA LYS A 15 -7.70 18.52 -16.37
C LYS A 15 -6.21 18.21 -16.37
N LEU A 16 -5.78 17.18 -15.63
CA LEU A 16 -4.37 16.78 -15.56
C LEU A 16 -3.91 16.13 -16.87
N GLU A 17 -4.75 15.32 -17.51
CA GLU A 17 -4.47 14.74 -18.83
C GLU A 17 -4.33 15.82 -19.89
N LYS A 18 -5.21 16.83 -19.88
CA LYS A 18 -5.08 18.00 -20.77
C LYS A 18 -3.73 18.71 -20.61
N LYS A 19 -3.19 18.79 -19.39
CA LYS A 19 -1.84 19.35 -19.18
C LYS A 19 -0.75 18.46 -19.76
N SER A 20 -0.91 17.14 -19.73
CA SER A 20 0.08 16.20 -20.28
C SER A 20 0.22 16.27 -21.81
N PHE A 21 -0.76 16.86 -22.50
CA PHE A 21 -0.72 17.08 -23.95
C PHE A 21 -0.03 18.40 -24.37
N ALA A 22 0.37 19.25 -23.42
CA ALA A 22 1.06 20.49 -23.76
C ALA A 22 2.50 20.21 -24.25
N GLU A 23 2.97 20.95 -25.25
CA GLU A 23 4.29 20.73 -25.87
C GLU A 23 5.45 20.94 -24.89
N ASP A 24 5.26 21.79 -23.88
CA ASP A 24 6.23 22.12 -22.84
C ASP A 24 6.20 21.15 -21.65
N PHE A 25 5.19 20.29 -21.55
CA PHE A 25 4.99 19.41 -20.39
C PHE A 25 6.19 18.51 -20.12
N TRP A 26 6.79 17.96 -21.17
CA TRP A 26 7.94 17.05 -21.07
C TRP A 26 9.29 17.75 -20.95
N GLN A 27 9.32 19.10 -20.94
CA GLN A 27 10.56 19.85 -20.74
C GLN A 27 11.07 19.75 -19.30
N ASP A 28 10.17 19.52 -18.34
CA ASP A 28 10.48 19.29 -16.93
C ASP A 28 10.07 17.86 -16.56
N SER A 29 11.04 16.93 -16.63
CA SER A 29 10.80 15.50 -16.42
C SER A 29 10.21 15.20 -15.05
N ASP A 30 10.61 15.96 -14.03
CA ASP A 30 10.23 15.72 -12.65
C ASP A 30 8.78 16.15 -12.42
N LYS A 31 8.39 17.34 -12.91
CA LYS A 31 6.99 17.77 -12.89
C LYS A 31 6.09 16.87 -13.72
N ALA A 32 6.56 16.42 -14.89
CA ALA A 32 5.82 15.50 -15.74
C ALA A 32 5.54 14.18 -15.01
N GLN A 33 6.57 13.60 -14.37
CA GLN A 33 6.44 12.35 -13.62
C GLN A 33 5.45 12.48 -12.45
N LYS A 34 5.51 13.58 -11.69
CA LYS A 34 4.57 13.85 -10.58
C LYS A 34 3.12 13.92 -11.08
N ILE A 35 2.88 14.64 -12.17
CA ILE A 35 1.53 14.76 -12.74
C ILE A 35 1.03 13.40 -13.26
N MET A 36 1.88 12.63 -13.94
CA MET A 36 1.52 11.29 -14.41
C MET A 36 1.22 10.33 -13.26
N GLN A 37 2.00 10.39 -12.17
CA GLN A 37 1.72 9.61 -10.96
C GLN A 37 0.37 10.00 -10.34
N LYS A 38 0.06 11.30 -10.27
CA LYS A 38 -1.22 11.79 -9.78
C LYS A 38 -2.39 11.31 -10.64
N ILE A 39 -2.26 11.35 -11.97
CA ILE A 39 -3.27 10.81 -12.89
C ILE A 39 -3.47 9.32 -12.63
N SER A 40 -2.39 8.54 -12.53
CA SER A 40 -2.45 7.10 -12.26
C SER A 40 -3.18 6.78 -10.96
N ASN A 41 -2.90 7.54 -9.89
CA ASN A 41 -3.52 7.36 -8.59
C ASN A 41 -5.02 7.67 -8.63
N LEU A 42 -5.41 8.79 -9.25
CA LEU A 42 -6.82 9.18 -9.39
C LEU A 42 -7.61 8.20 -10.25
N LYS A 43 -7.04 7.73 -11.37
CA LYS A 43 -7.66 6.70 -12.21
C LYS A 43 -7.83 5.38 -11.49
N GLY A 44 -6.84 4.97 -10.68
CA GLY A 44 -6.94 3.77 -9.86
C GLY A 44 -8.12 3.85 -8.88
N ALA A 45 -8.29 5.01 -8.23
CA ALA A 45 -9.39 5.26 -7.31
C ALA A 45 -10.78 5.25 -7.98
N VAL A 46 -10.92 5.88 -9.15
CA VAL A 46 -12.18 5.84 -9.93
C VAL A 46 -12.48 4.43 -10.40
N LYS A 47 -11.47 3.72 -10.92
CA LYS A 47 -11.63 2.34 -11.39
C LYS A 47 -12.08 1.40 -10.28
N GLU A 48 -11.50 1.49 -9.08
CA GLU A 48 -11.92 0.66 -7.93
C GLU A 48 -13.40 0.84 -7.59
N TYR A 49 -13.91 2.07 -7.71
CA TYR A 49 -15.33 2.37 -7.52
C TYR A 49 -16.21 1.80 -8.66
N GLU A 50 -15.80 1.99 -9.91
CA GLU A 50 -16.52 1.48 -11.09
C GLU A 50 -16.56 -0.06 -11.08
N ASP A 51 -15.45 -0.72 -10.78
CA ASP A 51 -15.35 -2.19 -10.70
C ASP A 51 -16.29 -2.75 -9.59
N LEU A 52 -16.39 -2.06 -8.44
CA LEU A 52 -17.30 -2.44 -7.36
C LEU A 52 -18.78 -2.25 -7.76
N LEU A 53 -19.11 -1.14 -8.42
CA LEU A 53 -20.48 -0.91 -8.92
C LEU A 53 -20.88 -1.99 -9.93
N ASN A 54 -20.03 -2.27 -10.91
CA ASN A 54 -20.29 -3.31 -11.91
C ASN A 54 -20.50 -4.68 -11.23
N SER A 55 -19.70 -5.02 -10.23
CA SER A 55 -19.84 -6.28 -9.49
C SER A 55 -21.16 -6.36 -8.69
N ILE A 56 -21.68 -5.23 -8.20
CA ILE A 56 -22.99 -5.16 -7.55
C ILE A 56 -24.09 -5.33 -8.59
N GLU A 57 -24.02 -4.63 -9.73
CA GLU A 57 -25.00 -4.72 -10.81
C GLU A 57 -25.07 -6.14 -11.39
N ASP A 58 -23.92 -6.78 -11.64
CA ASP A 58 -23.84 -8.16 -12.11
C ASP A 58 -24.50 -9.15 -11.12
N LEU A 59 -24.32 -8.91 -9.81
CA LEU A 59 -24.95 -9.73 -8.77
C LEU A 59 -26.47 -9.50 -8.70
N GLU A 60 -26.93 -8.26 -8.85
CA GLU A 60 -28.36 -7.93 -8.91
C GLU A 60 -29.02 -8.62 -10.11
N VAL A 61 -28.42 -8.55 -11.29
CA VAL A 61 -28.89 -9.23 -12.51
C VAL A 61 -28.95 -10.76 -12.30
N LEU A 62 -27.91 -11.35 -11.69
CA LEU A 62 -27.89 -12.79 -11.40
C LEU A 62 -29.03 -13.20 -10.45
N ILE A 63 -29.31 -12.39 -9.44
CA ILE A 63 -30.42 -12.62 -8.49
C ILE A 63 -31.75 -12.52 -9.23
N GLU A 64 -31.97 -11.47 -10.03
CA GLU A 64 -33.20 -11.28 -10.81
C GLU A 64 -33.49 -12.47 -11.72
N LEU A 65 -32.50 -12.90 -12.51
CA LEU A 65 -32.62 -14.07 -13.39
C LEU A 65 -32.96 -15.35 -12.62
N SER A 66 -32.32 -15.57 -11.46
CA SER A 66 -32.61 -16.77 -10.63
C SER A 66 -34.04 -16.80 -10.10
N LEU A 67 -34.61 -15.62 -9.81
CA LEU A 67 -35.99 -15.48 -9.32
C LEU A 67 -37.00 -15.67 -10.46
N GLU A 68 -36.69 -15.19 -11.67
CA GLU A 68 -37.55 -15.35 -12.85
C GLU A 68 -37.59 -16.80 -13.34
N GLU A 69 -36.44 -17.50 -13.34
CA GLU A 69 -36.34 -18.88 -13.83
C GLU A 69 -36.65 -19.95 -12.76
N GLU A 70 -36.86 -19.53 -11.50
CA GLU A 70 -36.98 -20.41 -10.33
C GLU A 70 -35.80 -21.41 -10.20
N ASP A 71 -34.60 -21.03 -10.67
CA ASP A 71 -33.40 -21.88 -10.63
C ASP A 71 -32.63 -21.74 -9.32
N TYR A 72 -33.02 -22.56 -8.35
CA TYR A 72 -32.36 -22.62 -7.04
C TYR A 72 -30.95 -23.23 -7.07
N HIS A 73 -30.48 -23.78 -8.20
CA HIS A 73 -29.11 -24.30 -8.30
C HIS A 73 -28.06 -23.18 -8.31
N VAL A 74 -28.44 -21.98 -8.73
CA VAL A 74 -27.57 -20.79 -8.79
C VAL A 74 -27.38 -20.13 -7.41
N TYR A 75 -28.20 -20.50 -6.41
CA TYR A 75 -28.16 -19.89 -5.08
C TYR A 75 -26.78 -19.96 -4.42
N LYS A 76 -26.04 -21.05 -4.63
CA LYS A 76 -24.69 -21.20 -4.08
C LYS A 76 -23.73 -20.17 -4.69
N GLU A 77 -23.80 -19.95 -6.00
CA GLU A 77 -22.98 -18.97 -6.71
C GLU A 77 -23.34 -17.54 -6.30
N ILE A 78 -24.64 -17.22 -6.19
CA ILE A 78 -25.12 -15.94 -5.67
C ILE A 78 -24.55 -15.66 -4.28
N LYS A 79 -24.58 -16.65 -3.39
CA LYS A 79 -24.04 -16.50 -2.03
C LYS A 79 -22.53 -16.23 -2.05
N GLU A 80 -21.77 -17.00 -2.84
CA GLU A 80 -20.32 -16.83 -2.95
C GLU A 80 -19.95 -15.45 -3.54
N ASN A 81 -20.70 -14.97 -4.55
CA ASN A 81 -20.48 -13.65 -5.13
C ASN A 81 -20.89 -12.53 -4.18
N PHE A 82 -22.00 -12.68 -3.45
CA PHE A 82 -22.39 -11.73 -2.41
C PHE A 82 -21.32 -11.59 -1.32
N GLU A 83 -20.76 -12.69 -0.84
CA GLU A 83 -19.68 -12.65 0.16
C GLU A 83 -18.44 -11.92 -0.38
N LYS A 84 -18.09 -12.10 -1.66
CA LYS A 84 -16.98 -11.37 -2.32
C LYS A 84 -17.28 -9.88 -2.43
N VAL A 85 -18.42 -9.49 -3.01
CA VAL A 85 -18.81 -8.09 -3.22
C VAL A 85 -18.93 -7.36 -1.89
N SER A 86 -19.49 -8.00 -0.86
CA SER A 86 -19.56 -7.45 0.49
C SER A 86 -18.18 -7.14 1.08
N TYR A 87 -17.23 -8.07 0.91
CA TYR A 87 -15.85 -7.89 1.34
C TYR A 87 -15.12 -6.77 0.58
N GLU A 88 -15.36 -6.64 -0.73
CA GLU A 88 -14.82 -5.55 -1.55
C GLU A 88 -15.42 -4.19 -1.17
N ALA A 89 -16.73 -4.14 -0.91
CA ALA A 89 -17.39 -2.93 -0.43
C ALA A 89 -16.85 -2.48 0.94
N GLU A 90 -16.55 -3.41 1.85
CA GLU A 90 -15.94 -3.08 3.14
C GLU A 90 -14.51 -2.56 2.98
N LYS A 91 -13.71 -3.16 2.09
CA LYS A 91 -12.38 -2.65 1.73
C LYS A 91 -12.45 -1.24 1.14
N PHE A 92 -13.36 -1.01 0.20
CA PHE A 92 -13.55 0.30 -0.41
C PHE A 92 -13.97 1.33 0.64
N LYS A 93 -14.89 0.97 1.53
CA LYS A 93 -15.26 1.84 2.65
C LYS A 93 -14.05 2.21 3.51
N LEU A 94 -13.18 1.27 3.85
CA LEU A 94 -11.95 1.57 4.60
C LEU A 94 -11.04 2.54 3.83
N SER A 95 -10.90 2.40 2.51
CA SER A 95 -10.09 3.32 1.70
C SER A 95 -10.63 4.76 1.76
N THR A 96 -11.96 4.94 1.82
CA THR A 96 -12.59 6.25 1.98
C THR A 96 -12.41 6.89 3.37
N LEU A 97 -12.10 6.09 4.39
CA LEU A 97 -11.85 6.58 5.76
C LEU A 97 -10.42 7.10 5.94
N LEU A 98 -9.51 6.80 5.02
CA LEU A 98 -8.13 7.28 5.02
C LEU A 98 -8.08 8.73 4.49
N ASN A 99 -8.38 9.68 5.37
CA ASN A 99 -8.48 11.11 5.07
C ASN A 99 -7.35 11.97 5.68
N GLY A 100 -6.31 11.35 6.22
CA GLY A 100 -5.13 12.06 6.72
C GLY A 100 -4.40 12.81 5.61
N GLU A 101 -3.69 13.88 5.99
CA GLU A 101 -2.98 14.78 5.06
C GLU A 101 -2.11 14.05 4.05
N TYR A 102 -1.38 13.03 4.50
CA TYR A 102 -0.46 12.24 3.69
C TYR A 102 -0.96 10.82 3.41
N ASP A 103 -2.20 10.47 3.80
CA ASP A 103 -2.70 9.11 3.69
C ASP A 103 -2.64 8.59 2.25
N LYS A 104 -2.88 9.48 1.29
CA LYS A 104 -2.89 9.22 -0.16
C LYS A 104 -1.49 9.02 -0.76
N ASN A 105 -0.42 9.34 -0.03
CA ASN A 105 0.93 9.31 -0.55
C ASN A 105 1.47 7.88 -0.61
N ASN A 106 2.53 7.72 -1.40
CA ASN A 106 3.36 6.53 -1.35
C ASN A 106 4.00 6.41 0.04
N ALA A 107 4.42 5.20 0.41
CA ALA A 107 5.03 4.94 1.70
C ALA A 107 6.50 4.52 1.55
N ILE A 108 7.38 5.14 2.31
CA ILE A 108 8.74 4.66 2.54
C ILE A 108 8.70 3.84 3.83
N LEU A 109 8.96 2.54 3.71
CA LEU A 109 8.99 1.59 4.80
C LEU A 109 10.43 1.14 5.03
N SER A 110 10.96 1.42 6.21
CA SER A 110 12.30 1.00 6.65
C SER A 110 12.18 -0.02 7.78
N ILE A 111 12.86 -1.15 7.63
CA ILE A 111 12.94 -2.21 8.65
C ILE A 111 14.37 -2.27 9.15
N HIS A 112 14.55 -2.26 10.47
CA HIS A 112 15.84 -2.44 11.10
C HIS A 112 15.81 -3.62 12.08
N SER A 113 16.80 -4.50 11.98
CA SER A 113 16.98 -5.58 12.96
C SER A 113 17.37 -4.97 14.32
N GLY A 114 16.70 -5.37 15.40
CA GLY A 114 17.04 -4.96 16.74
C GLY A 114 18.22 -5.73 17.34
N ALA A 115 18.39 -5.59 18.65
CA ALA A 115 19.36 -6.40 19.39
C ALA A 115 18.95 -7.88 19.38
N GLY A 116 19.86 -8.76 18.95
CA GLY A 116 19.60 -10.21 18.84
C GLY A 116 20.45 -10.97 17.83
N GLY A 117 21.38 -10.29 17.13
CA GLY A 117 22.28 -10.93 16.16
C GLY A 117 21.51 -11.56 15.00
N LEU A 118 21.96 -12.74 14.56
CA LEU A 118 21.39 -13.47 13.42
C LEU A 118 19.89 -13.75 13.56
N GLU A 119 19.38 -14.01 14.76
CA GLU A 119 17.94 -14.26 14.98
C GLU A 119 17.09 -13.00 14.76
N ALA A 120 17.60 -11.82 15.13
CA ALA A 120 16.91 -10.55 14.87
C ALA A 120 16.97 -10.18 13.38
N GLN A 121 18.05 -10.54 12.69
CA GLN A 121 18.23 -10.32 11.26
C GLN A 121 17.33 -11.23 10.41
N ASP A 122 17.18 -12.50 10.79
CA ASP A 122 16.20 -13.39 10.16
C ASP A 122 14.77 -12.89 10.40
N TRP A 123 14.48 -12.36 11.59
CA TRP A 123 13.16 -11.75 11.85
C TRP A 123 12.90 -10.52 10.97
N ALA A 124 13.88 -9.63 10.81
CA ALA A 124 13.77 -8.50 9.89
C ALA A 124 13.55 -8.96 8.44
N GLU A 125 14.21 -10.04 8.00
CA GLU A 125 13.99 -10.64 6.68
C GLU A 125 12.58 -11.26 6.52
N MET A 126 12.05 -11.89 7.58
CA MET A 126 10.66 -12.37 7.58
C MET A 126 9.68 -11.22 7.42
N LEU A 127 9.86 -10.11 8.14
CA LEU A 127 9.03 -8.91 8.01
C LEU A 127 9.14 -8.30 6.61
N PHE A 128 10.34 -8.19 6.06
CA PHE A 128 10.56 -7.74 4.68
C PHE A 128 9.73 -8.57 3.68
N ARG A 129 9.81 -9.90 3.77
CA ARG A 129 9.03 -10.80 2.91
C ARG A 129 7.52 -10.64 3.14
N MET A 130 7.09 -10.42 4.38
CA MET A 130 5.69 -10.20 4.72
C MET A 130 5.13 -8.94 4.04
N TYR A 131 5.79 -7.79 4.21
CA TYR A 131 5.32 -6.53 3.63
C TYR A 131 5.44 -6.50 2.11
N LYS A 132 6.47 -7.12 1.53
CA LYS A 132 6.58 -7.27 0.08
C LYS A 132 5.37 -8.02 -0.49
N ARG A 133 5.01 -9.17 0.10
CA ARG A 133 3.85 -9.97 -0.33
C ARG A 133 2.53 -9.23 -0.10
N TRP A 134 2.40 -8.51 1.01
CA TRP A 134 1.22 -7.69 1.29
C TRP A 134 1.03 -6.59 0.24
N ALA A 135 2.11 -5.90 -0.12
CA ALA A 135 2.07 -4.84 -1.13
C ALA A 135 1.71 -5.40 -2.52
N GLU A 136 2.32 -6.52 -2.92
CA GLU A 136 1.98 -7.22 -4.17
C GLU A 136 0.50 -7.66 -4.21
N GLN A 137 -0.03 -8.21 -3.11
CA GLN A 137 -1.44 -8.60 -2.99
C GLN A 137 -2.41 -7.42 -3.06
N LYS A 138 -1.98 -6.23 -2.61
CA LYS A 138 -2.74 -4.99 -2.73
C LYS A 138 -2.61 -4.32 -4.09
N GLY A 139 -1.80 -4.87 -5.01
CA GLY A 139 -1.53 -4.28 -6.32
C GLY A 139 -0.57 -3.08 -6.25
N PHE A 140 0.13 -2.89 -5.14
CA PHE A 140 1.14 -1.84 -5.01
C PHE A 140 2.46 -2.24 -5.66
N ARG A 141 3.16 -1.25 -6.21
CA ARG A 141 4.51 -1.45 -6.76
C ARG A 141 5.53 -1.25 -5.65
N VAL A 142 6.39 -2.24 -5.45
CA VAL A 142 7.47 -2.20 -4.46
C VAL A 142 8.80 -1.94 -5.15
N GLU A 143 9.52 -0.92 -4.69
CA GLU A 143 10.89 -0.62 -5.10
C GLU A 143 11.81 -0.71 -3.88
N ILE A 144 12.92 -1.43 -4.00
CA ILE A 144 13.91 -1.51 -2.92
C ILE A 144 14.87 -0.32 -3.10
N LEU A 145 14.90 0.58 -2.13
CA LEU A 145 15.77 1.76 -2.14
C LEU A 145 17.14 1.44 -1.57
N ASP A 146 17.17 0.70 -0.46
CA ASP A 146 18.39 0.28 0.21
C ASP A 146 18.19 -1.10 0.84
N LEU A 147 19.25 -1.91 0.85
CA LEU A 147 19.26 -3.25 1.43
C LEU A 147 20.65 -3.58 1.96
N LEU A 148 20.75 -3.77 3.27
CA LEU A 148 21.95 -4.20 3.97
C LEU A 148 21.75 -5.62 4.52
N SER A 149 22.31 -6.61 3.83
CA SER A 149 22.39 -7.99 4.30
C SER A 149 23.55 -8.22 5.27
N ASP A 150 23.51 -9.31 6.03
CA ASP A 150 24.66 -9.76 6.83
C ASP A 150 25.34 -11.00 6.23
N THR A 151 26.59 -11.23 6.61
CA THR A 151 27.41 -12.35 6.10
C THR A 151 26.92 -13.72 6.59
N GLU A 152 26.29 -13.78 7.76
CA GLU A 152 25.80 -15.03 8.36
C GLU A 152 24.35 -15.38 7.94
N GLY A 153 23.66 -14.46 7.24
CA GLY A 153 22.26 -14.58 6.82
C GLY A 153 21.37 -13.47 7.40
N GLY A 154 20.16 -13.30 6.87
CA GLY A 154 19.24 -12.26 7.32
C GLY A 154 19.56 -10.85 6.80
N ILE A 155 18.80 -9.87 7.29
CA ILE A 155 18.88 -8.46 6.89
C ILE A 155 19.12 -7.59 8.13
N LYS A 156 20.13 -6.70 8.07
CA LYS A 156 20.35 -5.66 9.09
C LYS A 156 19.37 -4.50 8.92
N SER A 157 19.24 -4.02 7.69
CA SER A 157 18.27 -2.99 7.34
C SER A 157 17.79 -3.15 5.90
N VAL A 158 16.54 -2.77 5.65
CA VAL A 158 15.99 -2.63 4.30
C VAL A 158 15.05 -1.44 4.26
N THR A 159 15.14 -0.65 3.20
CA THR A 159 14.23 0.45 2.92
C THR A 159 13.53 0.19 1.59
N MET A 160 12.20 0.21 1.61
CA MET A 160 11.36 0.02 0.43
C MET A 160 10.47 1.22 0.21
N LEU A 161 10.30 1.60 -1.06
CA LEU A 161 9.29 2.52 -1.52
C LEU A 161 8.09 1.72 -2.04
N ILE A 162 6.95 1.87 -1.38
CA ILE A 162 5.68 1.24 -1.75
C ILE A 162 4.83 2.30 -2.46
N LYS A 163 4.73 2.17 -3.78
CA LYS A 163 4.00 3.07 -4.66
C LYS A 163 2.57 2.58 -4.85
N GLY A 164 1.61 3.42 -4.50
CA GLY A 164 0.20 3.11 -4.64
C GLY A 164 -0.69 4.10 -3.91
N PHE A 165 -1.94 4.20 -4.36
CA PHE A 165 -2.94 5.04 -3.69
C PHE A 165 -3.20 4.52 -2.27
N ASN A 166 -3.22 5.44 -1.31
CA ASN A 166 -3.41 5.15 0.11
C ASN A 166 -2.32 4.26 0.76
N ALA A 167 -1.17 4.05 0.11
CA ALA A 167 -0.13 3.17 0.63
C ALA A 167 0.33 3.58 2.04
N PHE A 168 0.61 4.88 2.25
CA PHE A 168 0.95 5.40 3.58
C PHE A 168 -0.20 5.28 4.57
N GLY A 169 -1.42 5.61 4.16
CA GLY A 169 -2.61 5.52 5.02
C GLY A 169 -2.84 4.12 5.58
N TYR A 170 -2.56 3.07 4.80
CA TYR A 170 -2.62 1.69 5.30
C TYR A 170 -1.46 1.35 6.23
N LEU A 171 -0.24 1.78 5.89
CA LEU A 171 0.98 1.39 6.57
C LEU A 171 1.26 2.19 7.85
N LYS A 172 0.72 3.39 8.02
CA LYS A 172 1.04 4.26 9.18
C LYS A 172 0.86 3.59 10.54
N SER A 173 -0.09 2.66 10.65
CA SER A 173 -0.38 1.91 11.88
C SER A 173 0.62 0.77 12.16
N GLU A 174 1.48 0.44 11.20
CA GLU A 174 2.49 -0.62 11.31
C GLU A 174 3.81 -0.11 11.92
N LYS A 175 3.94 1.21 12.13
CA LYS A 175 5.12 1.83 12.73
C LYS A 175 5.30 1.36 14.17
N GLY A 176 6.49 0.89 14.50
CA GLY A 176 6.85 0.49 15.86
C GLY A 176 7.79 -0.70 15.92
N VAL A 177 7.92 -1.28 17.12
CA VAL A 177 8.78 -2.44 17.35
C VAL A 177 7.95 -3.71 17.32
N HIS A 178 8.31 -4.61 16.40
CA HIS A 178 7.66 -5.89 16.19
C HIS A 178 8.47 -6.99 16.88
N ARG A 179 7.79 -7.76 17.74
CA ARG A 179 8.41 -8.79 18.58
C ARG A 179 8.08 -10.19 18.09
N LEU A 180 9.10 -11.02 17.88
CA LEU A 180 8.96 -12.44 17.60
C LEU A 180 9.45 -13.26 18.80
N VAL A 181 8.67 -14.26 19.19
CA VAL A 181 9.05 -15.26 20.20
C VAL A 181 8.93 -16.65 19.60
N ARG A 182 10.06 -17.31 19.36
CA ARG A 182 10.10 -18.67 18.77
C ARG A 182 11.28 -19.49 19.31
N ILE A 183 11.34 -20.77 18.94
CA ILE A 183 12.55 -21.57 19.11
C ILE A 183 13.47 -21.22 17.94
N SER A 184 14.68 -20.74 18.23
CA SER A 184 15.60 -20.30 17.18
C SER A 184 16.15 -21.50 16.41
N PRO A 185 16.13 -21.50 15.06
CA PRO A 185 16.81 -22.51 14.26
C PRO A 185 18.34 -22.40 14.32
N PHE A 186 18.86 -21.27 14.83
CA PHE A 186 20.31 -21.02 14.94
C PHE A 186 20.87 -21.40 16.33
N ASP A 187 20.01 -21.69 17.32
CA ASP A 187 20.45 -22.14 18.65
C ASP A 187 20.46 -23.67 18.74
N SER A 188 21.66 -24.24 18.79
CA SER A 188 21.91 -25.68 19.00
C SER A 188 21.20 -26.27 20.23
N SER A 189 20.87 -25.46 21.23
CA SER A 189 20.20 -25.90 22.46
C SER A 189 18.67 -25.81 22.41
N ASN A 190 18.07 -25.45 21.27
CA ASN A 190 16.61 -25.31 21.08
C ASN A 190 15.92 -24.44 22.15
N ARG A 191 16.61 -23.40 22.64
CA ARG A 191 16.00 -22.48 23.59
C ARG A 191 15.01 -21.57 22.88
N ARG A 192 14.06 -21.04 23.66
CA ARG A 192 13.13 -20.02 23.18
C ARG A 192 13.87 -18.68 23.17
N HIS A 193 13.92 -18.04 22.00
CA HIS A 193 14.50 -16.71 21.80
C HIS A 193 13.39 -15.67 21.67
N THR A 194 13.73 -14.44 22.02
CA THR A 194 12.88 -13.27 21.77
C THR A 194 13.68 -12.29 20.94
N SER A 195 13.15 -11.92 19.78
CA SER A 195 13.77 -11.02 18.82
C SER A 195 12.88 -9.82 18.56
N PHE A 196 13.52 -8.72 18.17
CA PHE A 196 12.87 -7.45 17.89
C PHE A 196 13.36 -6.92 16.55
N ALA A 197 12.47 -6.27 15.82
CA ALA A 197 12.78 -5.46 14.65
C ALA A 197 11.94 -4.19 14.72
N SER A 198 12.52 -3.04 14.38
CA SER A 198 11.76 -1.79 14.28
C SER A 198 11.33 -1.56 12.84
N ILE A 199 10.13 -1.01 12.70
CA ILE A 199 9.57 -0.58 11.43
C ILE A 199 9.28 0.90 11.54
N ASP A 200 9.88 1.66 10.65
CA ASP A 200 9.64 3.08 10.47
C ASP A 200 8.98 3.33 9.12
N ILE A 201 8.00 4.23 9.13
CA ILE A 201 7.12 4.45 7.98
C ILE A 201 6.94 5.95 7.83
N TYR A 202 7.25 6.43 6.64
CA TYR A 202 7.17 7.83 6.28
C TYR A 202 6.37 7.98 4.98
N PRO A 203 5.57 9.04 4.84
CA PRO A 203 5.01 9.36 3.54
C PRO A 203 6.13 9.83 2.61
N GLU A 204 6.06 9.47 1.33
CA GLU A 204 6.86 10.14 0.32
C GLU A 204 6.35 11.58 0.20
N LEU A 205 7.22 12.54 0.52
CA LEU A 205 6.96 13.98 0.39
C LEU A 205 7.65 14.47 -0.88
N ASP A 206 7.06 15.49 -1.50
CA ASP A 206 7.71 16.19 -2.62
C ASP A 206 8.88 17.05 -2.12
N ASP A 207 9.96 17.11 -2.91
CA ASP A 207 11.11 18.01 -2.68
C ASP A 207 10.76 19.52 -2.72
N ASP A 208 9.51 19.88 -3.02
CA ASP A 208 9.04 21.27 -3.09
C ASP A 208 8.68 21.86 -1.72
N MET A 209 8.87 21.11 -0.62
CA MET A 209 8.88 21.71 0.72
C MET A 209 10.25 22.35 0.94
N ASP A 210 10.35 23.68 0.72
CA ASP A 210 11.48 24.52 1.13
C ASP A 210 11.68 24.41 2.65
N ILE A 211 12.31 23.32 3.10
CA ILE A 211 12.76 23.14 4.46
C ILE A 211 14.23 23.55 4.43
N GLU A 212 14.52 24.79 4.82
CA GLU A 212 15.88 25.24 5.10
C GLU A 212 16.43 24.41 6.26
N ILE A 213 17.20 23.37 5.95
CA ILE A 213 17.94 22.61 6.95
C ILE A 213 19.12 23.47 7.38
N ASN A 214 19.12 23.90 8.64
CA ASN A 214 20.18 24.73 9.19
C ASN A 214 21.47 23.90 9.34
N GLU A 215 22.46 24.13 8.48
CA GLU A 215 23.72 23.36 8.41
C GLU A 215 24.47 23.30 9.75
N SER A 216 24.19 24.21 10.69
CA SER A 216 24.80 24.22 12.03
C SER A 216 24.43 23.04 12.94
N GLU A 217 23.43 22.23 12.59
CA GLU A 217 23.01 21.05 13.38
C GLU A 217 23.60 19.72 12.92
N TYR A 218 24.37 19.70 11.81
CA TYR A 218 25.09 18.49 11.38
C TYR A 218 26.35 18.24 12.21
N LYS A 219 26.46 17.06 12.82
CA LYS A 219 27.73 16.50 13.29
C LYS A 219 28.13 15.33 12.37
N ASN A 220 29.33 15.44 11.79
CA ASN A 220 30.04 14.34 11.14
C ASN A 220 30.26 13.16 12.09
#